data_AF-A0A5B7CKG1-F1
#
_entry.id   AF-A0A5B7CKG1-F1
#
_cell.length_a   1.000
_cell.length_b   1.000
_cell.length_c   1.000
_cell.angle_alpha   90.00
_cell.angle_beta   90.00
_cell.angle_gamma   90.00
#
_symmetry.space_group_name_H-M   'P 1'
#
loop_
_entity.id
_entity.type
_entity.pdbx_description
1 polymer ?
#
loop_
_entity_poly.entity_id
_entity_poly.type
_entity_poly.pdbx_seq_one_letter_code
_entity_poly.pdbx_strand_id
1 'polypeptide(L)'
;MHHVSSRKEEKDREEERKKSQMREMFLLHGGSTQVLPVATSLLRHTAAAPPPCRAFSSMKPQPRVSLNHQEVGKYWTSKQASHRWRWSRGFHTNHTAHCQHTSPAHATTRRTIFSGIQPTGELHLGNYLGAVRQWVQLQEGGDDVLFCVVDLHSITLPQDPTTLYSQTLGMTASLLACGIDPSRAVVFQQSRVPEHTQLAWVLGCLTTMARLGHLPQYKEKSAMQKEIPLGLYVYPVLQAADILLYHATHVPVGEDQLQHIQLAADLARIFNNKFGKTFRAPRSLVLGQDAARLRSLRQPTKKMSKSEPDPRSRVALSDPPDVVREKFKKAVTDFTSEVYYDSQERPGVSNLMVIDRAVTGRNFEEIQAASQGLTTAQYKLVLADAVVEHLAPIRQHYNHLLQEPGHLDQILERGAQQARERAANTWSVVRHKVGLLGKL
;
A
#
# COMPACT_ATOMS: atom_id res chain seq x y z
N MET A 1 53.51 -24.12 13.77
CA MET A 1 52.07 -23.88 14.03
C MET A 1 51.73 -23.40 15.45
N HIS A 2 52.68 -23.31 16.40
CA HIS A 2 52.37 -22.86 17.77
C HIS A 2 52.40 -21.33 18.01
N HIS A 3 52.95 -20.52 17.10
CA HIS A 3 53.09 -19.07 17.33
C HIS A 3 51.89 -18.20 16.88
N VAL A 4 50.96 -18.76 16.11
CA VAL A 4 49.79 -18.02 15.59
C VAL A 4 48.58 -18.09 16.54
N SER A 5 48.49 -19.14 17.37
CA SER A 5 47.40 -19.30 18.36
C SER A 5 47.50 -18.30 19.50
N SER A 6 48.71 -18.07 20.02
CA SER A 6 48.95 -17.19 21.18
C SER A 6 48.63 -15.71 20.90
N ARG A 7 48.87 -15.22 19.68
CA ARG A 7 48.52 -13.83 19.31
C ARG A 7 47.02 -13.59 19.15
N LYS A 8 46.25 -14.64 18.87
CA LYS A 8 44.79 -14.54 18.73
C LYS A 8 44.13 -14.52 20.11
N GLU A 9 44.56 -15.40 21.00
CA GLU A 9 44.10 -15.44 22.40
C GLU A 9 44.41 -14.15 23.17
N GLU A 10 45.57 -13.54 22.93
CA GLU A 10 45.94 -12.27 23.58
C GLU A 10 45.08 -11.09 23.10
N LYS A 11 44.70 -11.09 21.81
CA LYS A 11 43.84 -10.07 21.22
C LYS A 11 42.39 -10.18 21.71
N ASP A 12 41.89 -11.41 21.86
CA ASP A 12 40.55 -11.68 22.37
C ASP A 12 40.43 -11.28 23.85
N ARG A 13 41.47 -11.52 24.67
CA ARG A 13 41.53 -11.07 26.08
C ARG A 13 41.59 -9.56 26.21
N GLU A 14 42.29 -8.87 25.33
CA GLU A 14 42.34 -7.39 25.36
C GLU A 14 41.00 -6.76 24.94
N GLU A 15 40.27 -7.41 24.02
CA GLU A 15 38.94 -6.96 23.60
C GLU A 15 37.89 -7.15 24.71
N GLU A 16 37.94 -8.27 25.45
CA GLU A 16 37.11 -8.47 26.64
C GLU A 16 37.39 -7.44 27.73
N ARG A 17 38.66 -7.10 27.95
CA ARG A 17 39.07 -6.12 28.96
C ARG A 17 38.57 -4.71 28.62
N LYS A 18 38.59 -4.33 27.33
CA LYS A 18 37.99 -3.07 26.83
C LYS A 18 36.46 -3.05 26.96
N LYS A 19 35.79 -4.18 26.70
CA LYS A 19 34.33 -4.31 26.90
C LYS A 19 33.94 -4.22 28.38
N SER A 20 34.76 -4.75 29.29
CA SER A 20 34.54 -4.64 30.73
C SER A 20 34.73 -3.19 31.23
N GLN A 21 35.78 -2.50 30.79
CA GLN A 21 35.99 -1.08 31.11
C GLN A 21 34.87 -0.18 30.59
N MET A 22 34.34 -0.43 29.39
CA MET A 22 33.20 0.32 28.86
C MET A 22 31.92 0.10 29.66
N ARG A 23 31.70 -1.11 30.20
CA ARG A 23 30.55 -1.42 31.06
C ARG A 23 30.64 -0.72 32.41
N GLU A 24 31.84 -0.62 32.99
CA GLU A 24 32.08 0.14 34.23
C GLU A 24 31.89 1.65 34.03
N MET A 25 32.35 2.21 32.90
CA MET A 25 32.18 3.63 32.57
C MET A 25 30.70 4.02 32.42
N PHE A 26 29.87 3.11 31.90
CA PHE A 26 28.43 3.32 31.71
C PHE A 26 27.64 3.29 33.02
N LEU A 27 28.13 2.55 34.03
CA LEU A 27 27.50 2.46 35.35
C LEU A 27 27.78 3.68 36.24
N LEU A 28 28.84 4.45 35.96
CA LEU A 28 29.27 5.58 36.80
C LEU A 28 28.67 6.94 36.43
N HIS A 29 27.96 7.08 35.30
CA HIS A 29 27.48 8.39 34.80
C HIS A 29 25.94 8.55 34.76
N GLY A 30 25.19 7.72 35.50
CA GLY A 30 23.75 7.88 35.66
C GLY A 30 23.39 8.75 36.87
N GLY A 31 23.33 10.09 36.72
CA GLY A 31 22.82 10.97 37.78
C GLY A 31 22.79 12.47 37.47
N SER A 32 21.59 12.99 37.19
CA SER A 32 21.01 14.33 37.44
C SER A 32 21.72 15.68 37.19
N THR A 33 20.87 16.64 36.76
CA THR A 33 20.89 18.13 36.92
C THR A 33 21.95 18.94 36.15
N GLN A 34 21.80 20.20 35.72
CA GLN A 34 20.72 21.13 35.31
C GLN A 34 21.49 22.42 34.86
N VAL A 35 20.94 23.21 33.90
CA VAL A 35 21.05 24.69 33.80
C VAL A 35 22.28 25.42 33.15
N LEU A 36 22.01 26.00 31.95
CA LEU A 36 22.30 27.36 31.41
C LEU A 36 23.71 27.82 30.89
N PRO A 37 23.77 28.90 30.04
CA PRO A 37 24.52 28.95 28.77
C PRO A 37 25.67 29.97 28.73
N VAL A 38 26.45 29.96 27.66
CA VAL A 38 27.38 31.06 27.31
C VAL A 38 27.21 31.46 25.85
N ALA A 39 26.90 32.74 25.68
CA ALA A 39 27.00 33.48 24.43
C ALA A 39 28.37 34.14 24.33
N THR A 40 28.96 34.18 23.13
CA THR A 40 29.88 35.26 22.75
C THR A 40 29.88 35.48 21.24
N SER A 41 29.74 36.76 20.87
CA SER A 41 29.75 37.31 19.52
C SER A 41 31.12 37.24 18.85
N LEU A 42 31.16 37.41 17.52
CA LEU A 42 32.12 38.31 16.87
C LEU A 42 31.67 38.67 15.44
N LEU A 43 31.35 39.97 15.27
CA LEU A 43 31.21 40.69 14.01
C LEU A 43 32.56 40.86 13.32
N ARG A 44 32.61 40.78 11.99
CA ARG A 44 33.46 41.64 11.14
C ARG A 44 32.76 41.98 9.82
N HIS A 45 32.57 43.28 9.62
CA HIS A 45 32.27 43.94 8.35
C HIS A 45 33.49 43.90 7.42
N THR A 46 33.25 43.77 6.11
CA THR A 46 33.86 44.65 5.09
C THR A 46 32.93 44.76 3.88
N ALA A 47 32.74 46.00 3.41
CA ALA A 47 32.01 46.37 2.20
C ALA A 47 33.01 46.76 1.10
N ALA A 48 32.71 46.44 -0.16
CA ALA A 48 33.21 47.13 -1.35
C ALA A 48 32.31 46.80 -2.56
N ALA A 49 32.00 47.80 -3.38
CA ALA A 49 31.11 47.77 -4.54
C ALA A 49 31.91 47.97 -5.87
N PRO A 50 31.25 48.26 -7.03
CA PRO A 50 31.08 47.48 -8.28
C PRO A 50 32.06 47.95 -9.41
N PRO A 51 32.00 47.66 -10.76
CA PRO A 51 30.86 47.52 -11.73
C PRO A 51 31.16 46.53 -12.92
N PRO A 52 30.67 46.65 -14.20
CA PRO A 52 29.57 47.40 -14.81
C PRO A 52 28.60 46.61 -15.75
N CYS A 53 27.56 47.31 -16.18
CA CYS A 53 26.57 46.93 -17.20
C CYS A 53 27.14 46.81 -18.64
N ARG A 54 26.53 45.94 -19.46
CA ARG A 54 26.46 46.07 -20.93
C ARG A 54 25.07 45.70 -21.45
N ALA A 55 24.54 46.56 -22.31
CA ALA A 55 23.38 46.32 -23.16
C ALA A 55 23.79 45.60 -24.46
N PHE A 56 22.91 44.77 -25.03
CA PHE A 56 22.33 44.91 -26.39
C PHE A 56 21.65 43.62 -26.90
N SER A 57 20.49 43.85 -27.54
CA SER A 57 20.03 43.24 -28.80
C SER A 57 19.24 41.92 -28.89
N SER A 58 18.04 42.12 -29.44
CA SER A 58 17.37 41.39 -30.54
C SER A 58 16.65 40.07 -30.27
N MET A 59 15.31 40.21 -30.26
CA MET A 59 14.32 39.27 -30.79
C MET A 59 14.68 38.74 -32.18
N LYS A 60 14.39 37.45 -32.43
CA LYS A 60 13.76 36.94 -33.67
C LYS A 60 13.09 35.56 -33.41
N PRO A 61 12.02 35.21 -34.17
CA PRO A 61 11.05 34.17 -33.80
C PRO A 61 11.37 32.78 -34.38
N GLN A 62 10.81 31.74 -33.76
CA GLN A 62 10.80 30.37 -34.31
C GLN A 62 9.53 30.10 -35.14
N PRO A 63 9.61 29.27 -36.20
CA PRO A 63 8.50 29.02 -37.13
C PRO A 63 7.59 27.86 -36.72
N ARG A 64 6.31 27.97 -37.11
CA ARG A 64 5.32 26.89 -37.17
C ARG A 64 5.74 25.81 -38.15
N VAL A 65 5.50 24.55 -37.80
CA VAL A 65 5.45 23.42 -38.74
C VAL A 65 4.06 22.80 -38.73
N SER A 66 3.52 22.66 -39.92
CA SER A 66 2.24 22.12 -40.35
C SER A 66 2.15 20.60 -40.19
N LEU A 67 0.98 20.13 -39.74
CA LEU A 67 0.55 18.73 -39.81
C LEU A 67 0.00 18.42 -41.20
N ASN A 68 0.45 17.31 -41.79
CA ASN A 68 -0.03 16.80 -43.09
C ASN A 68 -0.85 15.52 -42.88
N HIS A 69 -1.91 15.41 -43.69
CA HIS A 69 -2.86 14.30 -43.79
C HIS A 69 -2.29 13.04 -44.45
N GLN A 70 -2.78 11.87 -44.03
CA GLN A 70 -2.97 10.59 -44.77
C GLN A 70 -3.52 9.57 -43.75
N GLU A 71 -4.48 8.68 -43.96
CA GLU A 71 -5.38 8.28 -45.05
C GLU A 71 -6.41 7.33 -44.37
N VAL A 72 -7.70 7.40 -44.74
CA VAL A 72 -8.77 6.53 -44.18
C VAL A 72 -9.40 5.72 -45.31
N GLY A 73 -9.38 4.40 -45.19
CA GLY A 73 -9.93 3.46 -46.17
C GLY A 73 -10.83 2.37 -45.56
N LYS A 74 -12.14 2.63 -45.62
CA LYS A 74 -13.29 1.74 -45.98
C LYS A 74 -13.23 0.24 -45.66
N TYR A 75 -14.30 -0.29 -45.04
CA TYR A 75 -15.17 -1.34 -45.60
C TYR A 75 -16.49 -1.45 -44.79
N TRP A 76 -17.62 -1.22 -45.47
CA TRP A 76 -18.99 -1.60 -45.06
C TRP A 76 -19.65 -2.22 -46.30
N THR A 77 -20.32 -3.37 -46.15
CA THR A 77 -21.28 -3.85 -47.14
C THR A 77 -22.55 -4.36 -46.45
N SER A 78 -23.66 -3.93 -47.03
CA SER A 78 -25.06 -4.15 -46.69
C SER A 78 -25.61 -5.49 -47.20
N LYS A 79 -26.68 -5.97 -46.58
CA LYS A 79 -27.75 -6.70 -47.30
C LYS A 79 -29.12 -6.42 -46.68
N GLN A 80 -30.02 -5.93 -47.53
CA GLN A 80 -31.46 -5.75 -47.31
C GLN A 80 -32.20 -7.07 -47.55
N ALA A 81 -33.37 -7.23 -46.92
CA ALA A 81 -34.53 -7.90 -47.53
C ALA A 81 -35.82 -7.37 -46.91
N SER A 82 -36.70 -6.90 -47.77
CA SER A 82 -38.05 -6.39 -47.53
C SER A 82 -39.07 -7.53 -47.63
N HIS A 83 -40.21 -7.44 -46.95
CA HIS A 83 -41.52 -7.88 -47.47
C HIS A 83 -42.66 -7.21 -46.68
N ARG A 84 -43.73 -6.91 -47.41
CA ARG A 84 -44.85 -6.00 -47.09
C ARG A 84 -46.15 -6.77 -47.35
N TRP A 85 -47.07 -6.84 -46.37
CA TRP A 85 -48.51 -7.16 -46.48
C TRP A 85 -49.11 -6.92 -45.07
N ARG A 86 -50.37 -6.56 -44.79
CA ARG A 86 -51.56 -6.00 -45.45
C ARG A 86 -52.47 -5.58 -44.27
N TRP A 87 -53.32 -4.57 -44.47
CA TRP A 87 -54.28 -4.11 -43.45
C TRP A 87 -55.41 -5.13 -43.20
N SER A 88 -55.87 -5.23 -41.95
CA SER A 88 -57.22 -5.71 -41.58
C SER A 88 -57.65 -5.02 -40.28
N ARG A 89 -58.81 -4.34 -40.33
CA ARG A 89 -59.46 -3.72 -39.17
C ARG A 89 -60.12 -4.82 -38.32
N GLY A 90 -60.04 -4.66 -37.01
CA GLY A 90 -60.81 -5.44 -36.03
C GLY A 90 -60.84 -4.70 -34.70
N PHE A 91 -61.90 -3.92 -34.48
CA PHE A 91 -62.25 -3.41 -33.15
C PHE A 91 -62.72 -4.58 -32.30
N HIS A 92 -61.99 -4.98 -31.26
CA HIS A 92 -62.52 -5.72 -30.11
C HIS A 92 -61.84 -5.18 -28.84
N THR A 93 -62.64 -4.55 -27.99
CA THR A 93 -62.32 -4.17 -26.62
C THR A 93 -62.07 -5.41 -25.78
N ASN A 94 -60.94 -5.48 -25.07
CA ASN A 94 -60.82 -6.34 -23.88
C ASN A 94 -59.78 -5.78 -22.91
N HIS A 95 -60.23 -5.58 -21.68
CA HIS A 95 -59.41 -5.27 -20.52
C HIS A 95 -58.25 -6.25 -20.39
N THR A 96 -57.02 -5.75 -20.50
CA THR A 96 -55.82 -6.46 -20.04
C THR A 96 -55.20 -5.66 -18.91
N ALA A 97 -55.21 -6.26 -17.71
CA ALA A 97 -54.41 -5.81 -16.59
C ALA A 97 -52.96 -5.66 -17.06
N HIS A 98 -52.43 -4.45 -16.96
CA HIS A 98 -51.00 -4.21 -17.12
C HIS A 98 -50.28 -4.87 -15.95
N CYS A 99 -49.92 -6.15 -16.09
CA CYS A 99 -48.79 -6.70 -15.37
C CYS A 99 -47.56 -5.92 -15.84
N GLN A 100 -47.19 -4.90 -15.07
CA GLN A 100 -45.88 -4.27 -15.19
C GLN A 100 -44.86 -5.38 -14.91
N HIS A 101 -44.31 -5.97 -15.97
CA HIS A 101 -43.04 -6.66 -15.87
C HIS A 101 -42.01 -5.61 -15.47
N THR A 102 -41.82 -5.43 -14.17
CA THR A 102 -40.58 -4.90 -13.63
C THR A 102 -39.51 -5.88 -14.07
N SER A 103 -38.77 -5.51 -15.12
CA SER A 103 -37.48 -6.15 -15.42
C SER A 103 -36.73 -6.28 -14.09
N PRO A 104 -36.22 -7.47 -13.72
CA PRO A 104 -35.46 -7.59 -12.50
C PRO A 104 -34.30 -6.60 -12.63
N ALA A 105 -34.25 -5.64 -11.71
CA ALA A 105 -33.09 -4.78 -11.54
C ALA A 105 -31.87 -5.72 -11.59
N HIS A 106 -30.92 -5.44 -12.49
CA HIS A 106 -29.68 -6.19 -12.60
C HIS A 106 -29.13 -6.35 -11.18
N ALA A 107 -29.31 -7.54 -10.58
CA ALA A 107 -28.72 -7.84 -9.30
C ALA A 107 -27.21 -7.84 -9.58
N THR A 108 -26.57 -6.71 -9.31
CA THR A 108 -25.12 -6.58 -9.41
C THR A 108 -24.57 -7.61 -8.45
N THR A 109 -24.05 -8.72 -8.98
CA THR A 109 -23.48 -9.79 -8.17
C THR A 109 -22.45 -9.18 -7.23
N ARG A 110 -22.70 -9.28 -5.91
CA ARG A 110 -21.82 -8.78 -4.85
C ARG A 110 -20.38 -9.18 -5.15
N ARG A 111 -19.46 -8.21 -5.20
CA ARG A 111 -18.05 -8.51 -5.44
C ARG A 111 -17.45 -9.10 -4.16
N THR A 112 -16.61 -10.11 -4.31
CA THR A 112 -15.73 -10.54 -3.23
C THR A 112 -14.39 -9.84 -3.39
N ILE A 113 -14.01 -9.07 -2.37
CA ILE A 113 -12.78 -8.30 -2.28
C ILE A 113 -11.85 -8.98 -1.29
N PHE A 114 -10.63 -9.27 -1.70
CA PHE A 114 -9.59 -9.77 -0.80
C PHE A 114 -8.42 -8.79 -0.79
N SER A 115 -7.93 -8.42 0.38
CA SER A 115 -6.71 -7.62 0.53
C SER A 115 -5.85 -8.17 1.67
N GLY A 116 -4.55 -8.29 1.41
CA GLY A 116 -3.56 -8.74 2.38
C GLY A 116 -2.62 -7.60 2.78
N ILE A 117 -2.29 -7.50 4.06
CA ILE A 117 -1.29 -6.56 4.58
C ILE A 117 -0.30 -7.26 5.51
N GLN A 118 1.00 -7.06 5.26
CA GLN A 118 2.03 -7.60 6.14
C GLN A 118 2.04 -6.84 7.47
N PRO A 119 2.11 -7.53 8.62
CA PRO A 119 2.28 -6.90 9.93
C PRO A 119 3.66 -6.24 10.12
N THR A 120 4.56 -6.30 9.15
CA THR A 120 5.89 -5.67 9.25
C THR A 120 5.80 -4.15 9.18
N GLY A 121 6.35 -3.50 10.22
CA GLY A 121 6.41 -2.05 10.35
C GLY A 121 5.06 -1.36 10.50
N GLU A 122 5.08 -0.15 11.04
CA GLU A 122 3.87 0.64 11.29
C GLU A 122 3.20 1.10 9.99
N LEU A 123 1.87 1.20 10.01
CA LEU A 123 1.12 1.87 8.95
C LEU A 123 1.50 3.35 8.92
N HIS A 124 1.80 3.85 7.73
CA HIS A 124 2.12 5.26 7.51
C HIS A 124 1.07 5.95 6.63
N LEU A 125 1.12 7.28 6.59
CA LEU A 125 0.20 8.14 5.87
C LEU A 125 0.05 7.73 4.39
N GLY A 126 1.15 7.35 3.73
CA GLY A 126 1.13 6.78 2.38
C GLY A 126 0.27 5.51 2.22
N ASN A 127 0.30 4.58 3.19
CA ASN A 127 -0.55 3.39 3.14
C ASN A 127 -2.01 3.74 3.45
N TYR A 128 -2.24 4.62 4.42
CA TYR A 128 -3.57 5.02 4.82
C TYR A 128 -4.32 5.71 3.69
N LEU A 129 -3.74 6.76 3.11
CA LEU A 129 -4.37 7.54 2.05
C LEU A 129 -4.40 6.79 0.71
N GLY A 130 -3.40 5.94 0.45
CA GLY A 130 -3.28 5.22 -0.82
C GLY A 130 -3.99 3.86 -0.88
N ALA A 131 -4.45 3.31 0.25
CA ALA A 131 -5.13 2.01 0.27
C ALA A 131 -6.19 1.90 1.37
N VAL A 132 -5.82 2.10 2.65
CA VAL A 132 -6.72 1.76 3.78
C VAL A 132 -8.00 2.61 3.77
N ARG A 133 -7.92 3.90 3.43
CA ARG A 133 -9.11 4.77 3.33
C ARG A 133 -10.11 4.26 2.28
N GLN A 134 -9.62 3.69 1.19
CA GLN A 134 -10.48 3.12 0.15
C GLN A 134 -11.02 1.75 0.56
N TRP A 135 -10.27 0.99 1.36
CA TRP A 135 -10.76 -0.25 1.97
C TRP A 135 -11.98 0.00 2.87
N VAL A 136 -11.97 1.08 3.64
CA VAL A 136 -13.13 1.52 4.45
C VAL A 136 -14.34 1.82 3.55
N GLN A 137 -14.13 2.44 2.38
CA GLN A 137 -15.22 2.69 1.42
C GLN A 137 -15.76 1.40 0.77
N LEU A 138 -14.90 0.40 0.55
CA LEU A 138 -15.32 -0.87 -0.05
C LEU A 138 -16.25 -1.67 0.87
N GLN A 139 -16.00 -1.69 2.19
CA GLN A 139 -16.94 -2.30 3.14
C GLN A 139 -18.27 -1.52 3.24
N GLU A 140 -18.30 -0.26 2.82
CA GLU A 140 -19.53 0.56 2.76
C GLU A 140 -20.40 0.27 1.54
N GLY A 141 -19.77 -0.04 0.40
CA GLY A 141 -20.46 -0.27 -0.88
C GLY A 141 -21.22 -1.59 -1.00
N GLY A 142 -21.39 -2.35 0.09
CA GLY A 142 -22.09 -3.64 0.09
C GLY A 142 -21.29 -4.81 -0.48
N ASP A 143 -20.00 -4.63 -0.78
CA ASP A 143 -19.12 -5.72 -1.20
C ASP A 143 -18.87 -6.72 -0.06
N ASP A 144 -18.46 -7.94 -0.40
CA ASP A 144 -18.02 -8.96 0.55
C ASP A 144 -16.50 -8.86 0.71
N VAL A 145 -16.05 -8.31 1.84
CA VAL A 145 -14.67 -7.84 2.00
C VAL A 145 -13.93 -8.68 3.04
N LEU A 146 -12.73 -9.12 2.67
CA LEU A 146 -11.82 -9.86 3.53
C LEU A 146 -10.48 -9.12 3.63
N PHE A 147 -10.06 -8.84 4.86
CA PHE A 147 -8.76 -8.27 5.19
C PHE A 147 -7.93 -9.31 5.93
N CYS A 148 -6.78 -9.65 5.35
CA CYS A 148 -5.89 -10.65 5.89
C CYS A 148 -4.60 -9.99 6.38
N VAL A 149 -4.28 -10.17 7.66
CA VAL A 149 -2.96 -9.84 8.21
C VAL A 149 -2.03 -11.00 7.86
N VAL A 150 -1.16 -10.78 6.86
CA VAL A 150 -0.36 -11.83 6.21
C VAL A 150 0.99 -12.04 6.90
N ASP A 151 0.94 -12.68 8.06
CA ASP A 151 2.11 -13.03 8.86
C ASP A 151 3.00 -14.11 8.20
N LEU A 152 2.45 -15.07 7.45
CA LEU A 152 3.27 -16.04 6.69
C LEU A 152 4.09 -15.38 5.59
N HIS A 153 3.57 -14.32 4.95
CA HIS A 153 4.35 -13.54 3.99
C HIS A 153 5.48 -12.75 4.66
N SER A 154 5.35 -12.41 5.93
CA SER A 154 6.36 -11.60 6.66
C SER A 154 7.63 -12.40 6.94
N ILE A 155 7.50 -13.69 7.22
CA ILE A 155 8.63 -14.60 7.50
C ILE A 155 9.39 -15.05 6.25
N THR A 156 9.04 -14.52 5.06
CA THR A 156 9.85 -14.71 3.83
C THR A 156 11.20 -13.98 3.90
N LEU A 157 11.30 -13.02 4.82
CA LEU A 157 12.53 -12.36 5.25
C LEU A 157 12.69 -12.54 6.78
N PRO A 158 13.91 -12.43 7.32
CA PRO A 158 14.14 -12.57 8.76
C PRO A 158 13.27 -11.64 9.59
N GLN A 159 12.61 -12.19 10.61
CA GLN A 159 11.80 -11.46 11.60
C GLN A 159 12.30 -11.74 13.00
N ASP A 160 12.08 -10.80 13.92
CA ASP A 160 12.27 -11.04 15.35
C ASP A 160 11.02 -11.75 15.91
N PRO A 161 11.12 -13.02 16.34
CA PRO A 161 9.99 -13.79 16.87
C PRO A 161 9.32 -13.13 18.08
N THR A 162 10.05 -12.32 18.85
CA THR A 162 9.51 -11.62 20.02
C THR A 162 8.59 -10.46 19.65
N THR A 163 8.64 -10.01 18.39
CA THR A 163 7.88 -8.82 17.93
C THR A 163 6.80 -9.13 16.89
N LEU A 164 6.89 -10.24 16.14
CA LEU A 164 5.96 -10.51 15.03
C LEU A 164 4.50 -10.59 15.50
N TYR A 165 4.25 -11.17 16.68
CA TYR A 165 2.91 -11.26 17.23
C TYR A 165 2.36 -9.90 17.66
N SER A 166 3.14 -9.10 18.40
CA SER A 166 2.72 -7.75 18.79
C SER A 166 2.54 -6.83 17.57
N GLN A 167 3.35 -7.01 16.53
CA GLN A 167 3.17 -6.34 15.23
C GLN A 167 1.89 -6.78 14.51
N THR A 168 1.49 -8.05 14.62
CA THR A 168 0.21 -8.55 14.09
C THR A 168 -0.98 -7.89 14.78
N LEU A 169 -0.93 -7.78 16.12
CA LEU A 169 -1.93 -7.04 16.89
C LEU A 169 -1.92 -5.54 16.55
N GLY A 170 -0.74 -4.92 16.45
CA GLY A 170 -0.61 -3.50 16.09
C GLY A 170 -1.12 -3.19 14.68
N MET A 171 -0.88 -4.08 13.70
CA MET A 171 -1.45 -3.95 12.36
C MET A 171 -2.98 -4.05 12.41
N THR A 172 -3.51 -5.01 13.16
CA THR A 172 -4.96 -5.18 13.36
C THR A 172 -5.57 -3.93 13.99
N ALA A 173 -5.00 -3.44 15.09
CA ALA A 173 -5.43 -2.21 15.75
C ALA A 173 -5.40 -1.01 14.79
N SER A 174 -4.38 -0.90 13.94
CA SER A 174 -4.26 0.18 12.96
C SER A 174 -5.37 0.12 11.91
N LEU A 175 -5.73 -1.06 11.41
CA LEU A 175 -6.83 -1.22 10.46
C LEU A 175 -8.18 -0.81 11.08
N LEU A 176 -8.45 -1.28 12.30
CA LEU A 176 -9.66 -0.94 13.05
C LEU A 176 -9.74 0.57 13.35
N ALA A 177 -8.62 1.16 13.78
CA ALA A 177 -8.51 2.59 14.05
C ALA A 177 -8.73 3.45 12.81
N CYS A 178 -8.39 2.95 11.62
CA CYS A 178 -8.67 3.62 10.35
C CYS A 178 -10.14 3.51 9.90
N GLY A 179 -10.97 2.69 10.56
CA GLY A 179 -12.39 2.54 10.27
C GLY A 179 -12.80 1.19 9.65
N ILE A 180 -11.88 0.21 9.58
CA ILE A 180 -12.28 -1.16 9.21
C ILE A 180 -13.15 -1.73 10.33
N ASP A 181 -14.33 -2.21 9.96
CA ASP A 181 -15.33 -2.70 10.90
C ASP A 181 -15.48 -4.23 10.79
N PRO A 182 -15.12 -5.00 11.84
CA PRO A 182 -15.16 -6.46 11.82
C PRO A 182 -16.60 -7.02 11.81
N SER A 183 -17.63 -6.19 12.00
CA SER A 183 -19.02 -6.58 11.79
C SER A 183 -19.44 -6.53 10.31
N ARG A 184 -18.66 -5.84 9.47
CA ARG A 184 -18.94 -5.60 8.04
C ARG A 184 -17.96 -6.31 7.10
N ALA A 185 -16.73 -6.50 7.55
CA ALA A 185 -15.67 -7.19 6.83
C ALA A 185 -15.05 -8.31 7.67
N VAL A 186 -14.55 -9.36 7.02
CA VAL A 186 -13.82 -10.43 7.70
C VAL A 186 -12.37 -9.99 7.91
N VAL A 187 -11.96 -9.77 9.15
CA VAL A 187 -10.58 -9.39 9.51
C VAL A 187 -9.89 -10.55 10.22
N PHE A 188 -8.83 -11.10 9.65
CA PHE A 188 -8.22 -12.32 10.18
C PHE A 188 -6.70 -12.40 9.97
N GLN A 189 -6.05 -13.25 10.76
CA GLN A 189 -4.62 -13.56 10.64
C GLN A 189 -4.41 -14.77 9.72
N GLN A 190 -3.51 -14.64 8.74
CA GLN A 190 -3.30 -15.65 7.70
C GLN A 190 -2.95 -17.03 8.27
N SER A 191 -1.98 -17.10 9.20
CA SER A 191 -1.53 -18.36 9.80
C SER A 191 -2.60 -19.12 10.60
N ARG A 192 -3.72 -18.48 10.97
CA ARG A 192 -4.85 -19.16 11.63
C ARG A 192 -5.71 -19.97 10.66
N VAL A 193 -5.52 -19.83 9.35
CA VAL A 193 -6.31 -20.54 8.33
C VAL A 193 -5.37 -21.48 7.54
N PRO A 194 -5.28 -22.77 7.92
CA PRO A 194 -4.30 -23.70 7.34
C PRO A 194 -4.50 -23.94 5.83
N GLU A 195 -5.70 -23.71 5.32
CA GLU A 195 -6.04 -23.86 3.90
C GLU A 195 -5.16 -23.00 2.98
N HIS A 196 -4.62 -21.87 3.47
CA HIS A 196 -3.71 -21.01 2.73
C HIS A 196 -2.46 -21.77 2.25
N THR A 197 -1.79 -22.47 3.16
CA THR A 197 -0.58 -23.23 2.83
C THR A 197 -0.89 -24.50 2.06
N GLN A 198 -2.03 -25.14 2.36
CA GLN A 198 -2.51 -26.32 1.66
C GLN A 198 -2.80 -26.03 0.18
N LEU A 199 -3.52 -24.95 -0.12
CA LEU A 199 -3.76 -24.55 -1.51
C LEU A 199 -2.48 -24.05 -2.16
N ALA A 200 -1.62 -23.32 -1.45
CA ALA A 200 -0.34 -22.86 -1.99
C ALA A 200 0.54 -24.02 -2.48
N TRP A 201 0.57 -25.14 -1.75
CA TRP A 201 1.27 -26.34 -2.18
C TRP A 201 0.74 -26.89 -3.51
N VAL A 202 -0.58 -27.04 -3.63
CA VAL A 202 -1.23 -27.51 -4.86
C VAL A 202 -0.95 -26.58 -6.04
N LEU A 203 -1.04 -25.27 -5.84
CA LEU A 203 -0.74 -24.27 -6.87
C LEU A 203 0.74 -24.25 -7.24
N GLY A 204 1.63 -24.52 -6.28
CA GLY A 204 3.07 -24.67 -6.50
C GLY A 204 3.39 -25.79 -7.50
N CYS A 205 2.65 -26.89 -7.45
CA CYS A 205 2.74 -27.98 -8.42
C CYS A 205 2.23 -27.62 -9.84
N LEU A 206 1.64 -26.43 -10.04
CA LEU A 206 1.09 -25.94 -11.31
C LEU A 206 1.88 -24.76 -11.90
N THR A 207 2.97 -24.35 -11.25
CA THR A 207 3.86 -23.32 -11.76
C THR A 207 5.25 -23.87 -12.01
N THR A 208 6.11 -23.07 -12.63
CA THR A 208 7.51 -23.44 -12.90
C THR A 208 8.44 -22.40 -12.30
N MET A 209 9.67 -22.82 -12.02
CA MET A 209 10.74 -21.92 -11.59
C MET A 209 10.87 -20.73 -12.56
N ALA A 210 10.95 -20.98 -13.87
CA ALA A 210 11.10 -19.91 -14.86
C ALA A 210 10.04 -18.80 -14.74
N ARG A 211 8.77 -19.17 -14.50
CA ARG A 211 7.69 -18.17 -14.34
C ARG A 211 7.88 -17.29 -13.10
N LEU A 212 8.31 -17.87 -11.98
CA LEU A 212 8.56 -17.13 -10.75
C LEU A 212 9.84 -16.27 -10.83
N GLY A 213 10.90 -16.80 -11.44
CA GLY A 213 12.19 -16.11 -11.56
C GLY A 213 12.17 -14.86 -12.44
N HIS A 214 11.15 -14.69 -13.29
CA HIS A 214 10.99 -13.50 -14.12
C HIS A 214 10.27 -12.34 -13.42
N LEU A 215 9.65 -12.56 -12.26
CA LEU A 215 8.93 -11.52 -11.54
C LEU A 215 9.90 -10.42 -11.04
N PRO A 216 9.63 -9.12 -11.33
CA PRO A 216 10.49 -8.01 -10.94
C PRO A 216 10.78 -7.96 -9.44
N GLN A 217 9.76 -8.21 -8.61
CA GLN A 217 9.84 -8.12 -7.15
C GLN A 217 10.80 -9.18 -6.59
N TYR A 218 10.85 -10.36 -7.21
CA TYR A 218 11.85 -11.36 -6.87
C TYR A 218 13.25 -10.83 -7.19
N LYS A 219 13.49 -10.36 -8.42
CA LYS A 219 14.80 -9.84 -8.86
C LYS A 219 15.30 -8.67 -8.00
N GLU A 220 14.41 -7.74 -7.68
CA GLU A 220 14.72 -6.57 -6.85
C GLU A 220 15.05 -6.97 -5.41
N LYS A 221 14.22 -7.81 -4.77
CA LYS A 221 14.43 -8.22 -3.38
C LYS A 221 15.61 -9.17 -3.25
N SER A 222 15.80 -10.09 -4.20
CA SER A 222 16.91 -11.04 -4.19
C SER A 222 18.27 -10.36 -4.32
N ALA A 223 18.35 -9.27 -5.10
CA ALA A 223 19.59 -8.50 -5.25
C ALA A 223 20.08 -7.85 -3.95
N MET A 224 19.19 -7.67 -2.96
CA MET A 224 19.53 -7.12 -1.64
C MET A 224 19.90 -8.21 -0.61
N GLN A 225 19.84 -9.48 -0.96
CA GLN A 225 20.10 -10.60 -0.06
C GLN A 225 21.40 -11.32 -0.43
N LYS A 226 22.20 -11.69 0.58
CA LYS A 226 23.37 -12.55 0.38
C LYS A 226 22.95 -14.00 0.13
N GLU A 227 22.00 -14.47 0.92
CA GLU A 227 21.38 -15.79 0.79
C GLU A 227 19.89 -15.57 0.58
N ILE A 228 19.39 -16.02 -0.57
CA ILE A 228 18.01 -15.75 -0.99
C ILE A 228 17.10 -16.84 -0.40
N PRO A 229 16.16 -16.52 0.50
CA PRO A 229 15.26 -17.53 1.06
C PRO A 229 14.33 -18.10 -0.01
N LEU A 230 14.07 -19.41 0.03
CA LEU A 230 13.11 -20.05 -0.89
C LEU A 230 11.71 -19.42 -0.76
N GLY A 231 11.30 -19.05 0.45
CA GLY A 231 10.03 -18.36 0.70
C GLY A 231 9.87 -17.08 -0.12
N LEU A 232 10.94 -16.30 -0.27
CA LEU A 232 10.96 -15.07 -1.08
C LEU A 232 10.75 -15.34 -2.59
N TYR A 233 11.09 -16.55 -3.04
CA TYR A 233 10.86 -16.97 -4.41
C TYR A 233 9.43 -17.46 -4.66
N VAL A 234 8.87 -18.22 -3.70
CA VAL A 234 7.58 -18.90 -3.87
C VAL A 234 6.38 -18.13 -3.31
N TYR A 235 6.58 -17.04 -2.56
CA TYR A 235 5.47 -16.27 -1.97
C TYR A 235 4.40 -15.81 -2.98
N PRO A 236 4.67 -15.54 -4.27
CA PRO A 236 3.61 -15.19 -5.22
C PRO A 236 2.58 -16.31 -5.41
N VAL A 237 2.98 -17.58 -5.18
CA VAL A 237 2.08 -18.75 -5.18
C VAL A 237 1.22 -18.76 -3.92
N LEU A 238 1.79 -18.44 -2.76
CA LEU A 238 1.03 -18.27 -1.52
C LEU A 238 0.02 -17.13 -1.65
N GLN A 239 0.42 -16.00 -2.27
CA GLN A 239 -0.47 -14.88 -2.57
C GLN A 239 -1.63 -15.30 -3.47
N ALA A 240 -1.37 -16.14 -4.48
CA ALA A 240 -2.44 -16.69 -5.32
C ALA A 240 -3.39 -17.58 -4.50
N ALA A 241 -2.88 -18.40 -3.58
CA ALA A 241 -3.71 -19.21 -2.69
C ALA A 241 -4.60 -18.33 -1.79
N ASP A 242 -4.03 -17.28 -1.21
CA ASP A 242 -4.74 -16.32 -0.37
C ASP A 242 -5.96 -15.73 -1.09
N ILE A 243 -5.82 -15.41 -2.38
CA ILE A 243 -6.87 -14.81 -3.20
C ILE A 243 -7.91 -15.86 -3.63
N LEU A 244 -7.45 -17.03 -4.09
CA LEU A 244 -8.31 -18.02 -4.74
C LEU A 244 -9.16 -18.83 -3.76
N LEU A 245 -8.71 -19.00 -2.51
CA LEU A 245 -9.50 -19.68 -1.46
C LEU A 245 -10.89 -19.07 -1.26
N TYR A 246 -10.99 -17.75 -1.41
CA TYR A 246 -12.22 -17.01 -1.15
C TYR A 246 -12.96 -16.66 -2.44
N HIS A 247 -12.57 -17.22 -3.59
CA HIS A 247 -13.10 -16.86 -4.90
C HIS A 247 -13.10 -15.34 -5.17
N ALA A 248 -12.07 -14.65 -4.67
CA ALA A 248 -11.99 -13.19 -4.76
C ALA A 248 -12.08 -12.74 -6.22
N THR A 249 -12.96 -11.78 -6.46
CA THR A 249 -13.22 -11.21 -7.79
C THR A 249 -12.32 -10.02 -8.05
N HIS A 250 -12.04 -9.23 -7.02
CA HIS A 250 -11.21 -8.04 -7.11
C HIS A 250 -10.21 -8.02 -5.95
N VAL A 251 -8.99 -7.58 -6.23
CA VAL A 251 -7.90 -7.50 -5.26
C VAL A 251 -7.32 -6.09 -5.31
N PRO A 252 -7.54 -5.26 -4.27
CA PRO A 252 -7.02 -3.92 -4.24
C PRO A 252 -5.52 -3.94 -3.97
N VAL A 253 -4.73 -3.46 -4.93
CA VAL A 253 -3.26 -3.50 -4.84
C VAL A 253 -2.60 -2.30 -5.51
N GLY A 254 -1.37 -2.01 -5.11
CA GLY A 254 -0.51 -1.07 -5.82
C GLY A 254 -0.06 -1.59 -7.19
N GLU A 255 0.42 -0.67 -8.03
CA GLU A 255 0.98 -0.99 -9.36
C GLU A 255 2.11 -2.04 -9.27
N ASP A 256 2.86 -2.05 -8.17
CA ASP A 256 3.95 -2.98 -7.88
C ASP A 256 3.48 -4.43 -7.62
N GLN A 257 2.18 -4.72 -7.57
CA GLN A 257 1.66 -6.08 -7.34
C GLN A 257 0.89 -6.62 -8.54
N LEU A 258 0.75 -5.85 -9.63
CA LEU A 258 -0.07 -6.24 -10.79
C LEU A 258 0.36 -7.58 -11.41
N GLN A 259 1.66 -7.84 -11.47
CA GLN A 259 2.17 -9.12 -11.99
C GLN A 259 1.82 -10.31 -11.11
N HIS A 260 1.73 -10.13 -9.79
CA HIS A 260 1.29 -11.20 -8.89
C HIS A 260 -0.21 -11.50 -9.03
N ILE A 261 -1.03 -10.47 -9.25
CA ILE A 261 -2.46 -10.68 -9.53
C ILE A 261 -2.65 -11.40 -10.88
N GLN A 262 -1.83 -11.04 -11.88
CA GLN A 262 -1.82 -11.76 -13.15
C GLN A 262 -1.41 -13.22 -12.97
N LEU A 263 -0.40 -13.52 -12.15
CA LEU A 263 -0.01 -14.89 -11.81
C LEU A 263 -1.17 -15.65 -11.15
N ALA A 264 -1.87 -15.05 -10.19
CA ALA A 264 -3.03 -15.67 -9.55
C ALA A 264 -4.15 -15.99 -10.56
N ALA A 265 -4.43 -15.08 -11.49
CA ALA A 265 -5.38 -15.29 -12.57
C ALA A 265 -4.95 -16.39 -13.55
N ASP A 266 -3.65 -16.48 -13.86
CA ASP A 266 -3.10 -17.56 -14.69
C ASP A 266 -3.20 -18.92 -14.00
N LEU A 267 -2.86 -18.99 -12.71
CA LEU A 267 -2.95 -20.22 -11.91
C LEU A 267 -4.40 -20.72 -11.80
N ALA A 268 -5.35 -19.80 -11.62
CA ALA A 268 -6.78 -20.14 -11.66
C ALA A 268 -7.17 -20.77 -13.01
N ARG A 269 -6.71 -20.20 -14.14
CA ARG A 269 -6.96 -20.73 -15.49
C ARG A 269 -6.32 -22.10 -15.70
N ILE A 270 -5.06 -22.28 -15.29
CA ILE A 270 -4.35 -23.56 -15.40
C ILE A 270 -5.06 -24.65 -14.59
N PHE A 271 -5.41 -24.36 -13.33
CA PHE A 271 -6.15 -25.29 -12.50
C PHE A 271 -7.49 -25.69 -13.15
N ASN A 272 -8.26 -24.71 -13.61
CA ASN A 272 -9.56 -24.94 -14.24
C ASN A 272 -9.46 -25.78 -15.52
N ASN A 273 -8.42 -25.58 -16.32
CA ASN A 273 -8.21 -26.36 -17.54
C ASN A 273 -7.82 -27.81 -17.22
N LYS A 274 -7.02 -28.03 -16.17
CA LYS A 274 -6.52 -29.36 -15.80
C LYS A 274 -7.53 -30.20 -15.02
N PHE A 275 -8.29 -29.58 -14.11
CA PHE A 275 -9.15 -30.27 -13.15
C PHE A 275 -10.64 -29.86 -13.23
N GLY A 276 -11.00 -29.07 -14.25
CA GLY A 276 -12.34 -28.53 -14.46
C GLY A 276 -12.61 -27.24 -13.68
N LYS A 277 -13.60 -26.47 -14.14
CA LYS A 277 -13.96 -25.14 -13.60
C LYS A 277 -14.15 -25.16 -12.08
N THR A 278 -13.35 -24.34 -11.38
CA THR A 278 -13.28 -24.25 -9.90
C THR A 278 -13.10 -22.80 -9.47
N PHE A 279 -12.02 -22.16 -9.91
CA PHE A 279 -11.68 -20.81 -9.50
C PHE A 279 -12.21 -19.74 -10.44
N ARG A 280 -12.49 -18.56 -9.90
CA ARG A 280 -12.70 -17.33 -10.68
C ARG A 280 -11.34 -16.67 -10.87
N ALA A 281 -11.09 -16.10 -12.05
CA ALA A 281 -9.87 -15.32 -12.26
C ALA A 281 -10.02 -13.93 -11.59
N PRO A 282 -9.20 -13.59 -10.58
CA PRO A 282 -9.26 -12.30 -9.92
C PRO A 282 -8.82 -11.17 -10.86
N ARG A 283 -9.31 -9.95 -10.58
CA ARG A 283 -8.88 -8.71 -11.24
C ARG A 283 -8.22 -7.78 -10.22
N SER A 284 -7.23 -7.01 -10.63
CA SER A 284 -6.71 -5.94 -9.78
C SER A 284 -7.72 -4.81 -9.70
N LEU A 285 -7.80 -4.19 -8.53
CA LEU A 285 -8.50 -2.94 -8.31
C LEU A 285 -7.45 -1.87 -7.97
N VAL A 286 -7.07 -1.06 -8.95
CA VAL A 286 -6.13 0.04 -8.73
C VAL A 286 -6.91 1.20 -8.14
N LEU A 287 -6.67 1.49 -6.87
CA LEU A 287 -7.46 2.47 -6.14
C LEU A 287 -6.77 3.85 -6.18
N GLY A 288 -7.43 4.87 -6.75
CA GLY A 288 -7.14 6.31 -6.66
C GLY A 288 -5.73 6.79 -7.08
N GLN A 289 -5.62 7.48 -8.22
CA GLN A 289 -4.32 7.88 -8.82
C GLN A 289 -3.50 8.89 -7.99
N ASP A 290 -4.16 9.83 -7.30
CA ASP A 290 -3.46 10.96 -6.67
C ASP A 290 -2.79 10.57 -5.33
N ALA A 291 -3.45 9.77 -4.50
CA ALA A 291 -2.95 9.39 -3.17
C ALA A 291 -2.07 8.11 -3.17
N ALA A 292 -2.22 7.25 -4.19
CA ALA A 292 -1.42 6.02 -4.33
C ALA A 292 0.09 6.27 -4.54
N ARG A 293 0.47 7.53 -4.82
CA ARG A 293 1.85 7.96 -5.12
C ARG A 293 2.44 8.93 -4.09
N LEU A 294 1.94 8.90 -2.85
CA LEU A 294 2.54 9.70 -1.77
C LEU A 294 4.03 9.40 -1.62
N ARG A 295 4.82 10.47 -1.65
CA ARG A 295 6.28 10.42 -1.73
C ARG A 295 6.92 10.60 -0.36
N SER A 296 8.17 10.14 -0.25
CA SER A 296 8.99 10.32 0.94
C SER A 296 9.17 11.81 1.23
N LEU A 297 8.98 12.22 2.49
CA LEU A 297 9.23 13.59 2.94
C LEU A 297 10.70 13.99 2.83
N ARG A 298 11.60 13.01 2.72
CA ARG A 298 13.05 13.23 2.62
C ARG A 298 13.59 13.01 1.21
N GLN A 299 12.94 12.15 0.42
CA GLN A 299 13.29 11.88 -0.97
C GLN A 299 12.04 12.01 -1.86
N PRO A 300 11.64 13.23 -2.28
CA PRO A 300 10.41 13.47 -3.03
C PRO A 300 10.36 12.86 -4.44
N THR A 301 11.37 12.08 -4.84
CA THR A 301 11.36 11.27 -6.07
C THR A 301 11.00 9.81 -5.81
N LYS A 302 11.01 9.37 -4.55
CA LYS A 302 10.71 8.00 -4.12
C LYS A 302 9.37 7.94 -3.40
N LYS A 303 8.67 6.81 -3.56
CA LYS A 303 7.45 6.51 -2.80
C LYS A 303 7.77 6.42 -1.31
N MET A 304 6.85 6.87 -0.46
CA MET A 304 6.95 6.66 0.98
C MET A 304 6.96 5.15 1.29
N SER A 305 7.97 4.68 2.02
CA SER A 305 8.16 3.25 2.31
C SER A 305 8.48 2.99 3.77
N LYS A 306 7.95 1.88 4.30
CA LYS A 306 8.28 1.34 5.63
C LYS A 306 9.77 1.00 5.77
N SER A 307 10.44 0.64 4.68
CA SER A 307 11.83 0.17 4.68
C SER A 307 12.87 1.29 4.54
N GLU A 308 12.47 2.54 4.38
CA GLU A 308 13.44 3.65 4.30
C GLU A 308 14.12 3.86 5.68
N PRO A 309 15.47 3.89 5.77
CA PRO A 309 16.16 3.97 7.06
C PRO A 309 15.87 5.26 7.86
N ASP A 310 15.69 6.40 7.18
CA ASP A 310 15.36 7.66 7.87
C ASP A 310 13.87 7.65 8.28
N PRO A 311 13.52 7.59 9.57
CA PRO A 311 12.13 7.57 10.02
C PRO A 311 11.39 8.86 9.68
N ARG A 312 12.10 9.97 9.39
CA ARG A 312 11.49 11.25 8.98
C ARG A 312 10.99 11.22 7.53
N SER A 313 11.32 10.18 6.76
CA SER A 313 10.79 9.97 5.41
C SER A 313 9.27 9.76 5.37
N ARG A 314 8.69 9.32 6.49
CA ARG A 314 7.30 8.86 6.58
C ARG A 314 6.65 9.31 7.88
N VAL A 315 5.34 9.53 7.83
CA VAL A 315 4.52 9.83 9.02
C VAL A 315 3.75 8.55 9.38
N ALA A 316 4.06 7.96 10.53
CA ALA A 316 3.30 6.83 11.05
C ALA A 316 1.94 7.32 11.59
N LEU A 317 0.91 6.48 11.52
CA LEU A 317 -0.41 6.87 12.05
C LEU A 317 -0.41 7.00 13.58
N SER A 318 0.52 6.31 14.24
CA SER A 318 0.78 6.34 15.68
C SER A 318 1.66 7.50 16.12
N ASP A 319 2.28 8.26 15.21
CA ASP A 319 3.21 9.34 15.56
C ASP A 319 2.54 10.37 16.50
N PRO A 320 3.21 10.73 17.62
CA PRO A 320 2.80 11.84 18.46
C PRO A 320 2.78 13.18 17.70
N PRO A 321 1.95 14.16 18.12
CA PRO A 321 1.81 15.44 17.42
C PRO A 321 3.11 16.20 17.16
N ASP A 322 4.01 16.23 18.14
CA ASP A 322 5.34 16.85 18.07
C ASP A 322 6.25 16.15 17.05
N VAL A 323 6.21 14.82 16.99
CA VAL A 323 6.95 14.04 15.99
C VAL A 323 6.44 14.32 14.58
N VAL A 324 5.11 14.37 14.39
CA VAL A 324 4.50 14.75 13.09
C VAL A 324 5.00 16.13 12.66
N ARG A 325 4.92 17.13 13.55
CA ARG A 325 5.39 18.50 13.28
C ARG A 325 6.85 18.57 12.89
N GLU A 326 7.73 17.87 13.61
CA GLU A 326 9.15 17.85 13.29
C GLU A 326 9.42 17.16 11.93
N LYS A 327 8.68 16.10 11.58
CA LYS A 327 8.82 15.45 10.27
C LYS A 327 8.44 16.38 9.11
N PHE A 328 7.32 17.11 9.22
CA PHE A 328 6.90 18.10 8.22
C PHE A 328 7.85 19.30 8.14
N LYS A 329 8.30 19.83 9.28
CA LYS A 329 9.31 20.89 9.34
C LYS A 329 10.61 20.48 8.64
N LYS A 330 11.00 19.21 8.75
CA LYS A 330 12.15 18.62 8.05
C LYS A 330 11.82 18.10 6.65
N ALA A 331 10.61 18.25 6.12
CA ALA A 331 10.32 17.81 4.75
C ALA A 331 11.17 18.59 3.73
N VAL A 332 11.72 17.90 2.73
CA VAL A 332 12.52 18.50 1.65
C VAL A 332 11.61 19.24 0.69
N THR A 333 11.95 20.50 0.44
CA THR A 333 11.36 21.37 -0.59
C THR A 333 12.48 22.10 -1.33
N ASP A 334 12.12 22.84 -2.36
CA ASP A 334 13.01 23.79 -3.03
C ASP A 334 13.18 25.11 -2.25
N PHE A 335 13.92 26.05 -2.84
CA PHE A 335 14.24 27.37 -2.30
C PHE A 335 13.20 28.44 -2.65
N THR A 336 12.15 28.09 -3.37
CA THR A 336 11.08 29.01 -3.76
C THR A 336 10.09 29.16 -2.61
N SER A 337 9.76 30.39 -2.22
CA SER A 337 8.91 30.64 -1.05
C SER A 337 7.42 30.39 -1.30
N GLU A 338 6.97 30.59 -2.53
CA GLU A 338 5.56 30.41 -2.92
C GLU A 338 5.13 28.94 -2.86
N VAL A 339 3.84 28.70 -2.60
CA VAL A 339 3.24 27.36 -2.58
C VAL A 339 2.35 27.20 -3.79
N TYR A 340 2.76 26.36 -4.75
CA TYR A 340 1.96 25.98 -5.91
C TYR A 340 2.31 24.56 -6.35
N TYR A 341 1.38 23.91 -7.04
CA TYR A 341 1.53 22.54 -7.47
C TYR A 341 2.32 22.46 -8.79
N ASP A 342 3.49 21.82 -8.74
CA ASP A 342 4.28 21.42 -9.90
C ASP A 342 5.02 20.12 -9.58
N SER A 343 4.52 19.00 -10.10
CA SER A 343 5.05 17.67 -9.77
C SER A 343 6.40 17.35 -10.43
N GLN A 344 6.80 18.11 -11.46
CA GLN A 344 8.03 17.91 -12.23
C GLN A 344 9.16 18.74 -11.60
N GLU A 345 8.94 20.04 -11.45
CA GLU A 345 9.97 20.97 -10.96
C GLU A 345 9.98 21.09 -9.43
N ARG A 346 8.83 20.89 -8.78
CA ARG A 346 8.66 21.08 -7.33
C ARG A 346 8.07 19.85 -6.62
N PRO A 347 8.67 18.67 -6.79
CA PRO A 347 8.10 17.41 -6.30
C PRO A 347 7.88 17.38 -4.78
N GLY A 348 8.70 18.10 -4.01
CA GLY A 348 8.56 18.22 -2.55
C GLY A 348 7.31 19.00 -2.15
N VAL A 349 7.12 20.20 -2.70
CA VAL A 349 5.95 21.05 -2.40
C VAL A 349 4.66 20.41 -2.91
N SER A 350 4.70 19.84 -4.12
CA SER A 350 3.57 19.12 -4.70
C SER A 350 3.14 17.93 -3.86
N ASN A 351 4.09 17.17 -3.30
CA ASN A 351 3.77 16.08 -2.37
C ASN A 351 3.06 16.59 -1.11
N LEU A 352 3.49 17.74 -0.57
CA LEU A 352 2.82 18.37 0.58
C LEU A 352 1.39 18.82 0.22
N MET A 353 1.18 19.40 -0.96
CA MET A 353 -0.17 19.78 -1.42
C MET A 353 -1.08 18.57 -1.66
N VAL A 354 -0.54 17.43 -2.12
CA VAL A 354 -1.30 16.17 -2.21
C VAL A 354 -1.73 15.69 -0.82
N ILE A 355 -0.85 15.80 0.18
CA ILE A 355 -1.20 15.47 1.58
C ILE A 355 -2.28 16.42 2.09
N ASP A 356 -2.12 17.73 1.89
CA ASP A 356 -3.09 18.75 2.31
C ASP A 356 -4.47 18.44 1.73
N ARG A 357 -4.57 18.31 0.41
CA ARG A 357 -5.82 17.93 -0.29
C ARG A 357 -6.45 16.66 0.29
N ALA A 358 -5.63 15.66 0.63
CA ALA A 358 -6.13 14.40 1.15
C ALA A 358 -6.71 14.51 2.58
N VAL A 359 -6.17 15.41 3.43
CA VAL A 359 -6.64 15.58 4.82
C VAL A 359 -7.68 16.70 4.96
N THR A 360 -7.59 17.77 4.18
CA THR A 360 -8.52 18.91 4.24
C THR A 360 -9.67 18.80 3.24
N GLY A 361 -9.52 18.00 2.18
CA GLY A 361 -10.50 17.89 1.09
C GLY A 361 -10.44 19.02 0.06
N ARG A 362 -9.57 20.02 0.25
CA ARG A 362 -9.43 21.19 -0.63
C ARG A 362 -8.78 20.82 -1.97
N ASN A 363 -9.14 21.52 -3.04
CA ASN A 363 -8.41 21.42 -4.31
C ASN A 363 -7.09 22.22 -4.28
N PHE A 364 -6.25 22.08 -5.31
CA PHE A 364 -4.92 22.71 -5.30
C PHE A 364 -5.00 24.23 -5.38
N GLU A 365 -6.00 24.78 -6.07
CA GLU A 365 -6.25 26.20 -6.19
C GLU A 365 -6.64 26.82 -4.83
N GLU A 366 -7.51 26.14 -4.08
CA GLU A 366 -7.91 26.52 -2.71
C GLU A 366 -6.72 26.46 -1.74
N ILE A 367 -5.88 25.42 -1.83
CA ILE A 367 -4.67 25.29 -1.00
C ILE A 367 -3.70 26.43 -1.31
N GLN A 368 -3.47 26.73 -2.59
CA GLN A 368 -2.60 27.81 -3.02
C GLN A 368 -3.13 29.18 -2.57
N ALA A 369 -4.44 29.43 -2.71
CA ALA A 369 -5.08 30.66 -2.24
C ALA A 369 -4.95 30.82 -0.71
N ALA A 370 -5.22 29.76 0.05
CA ALA A 370 -5.07 29.76 1.51
C ALA A 370 -3.62 29.91 1.99
N SER A 371 -2.65 29.60 1.12
CA SER A 371 -1.21 29.71 1.39
C SER A 371 -0.59 31.03 0.93
N GLN A 372 -1.39 31.96 0.37
CA GLN A 372 -0.88 33.27 -0.07
C GLN A 372 -0.25 34.04 1.11
N GLY A 373 0.93 34.59 0.88
CA GLY A 373 1.70 35.31 1.89
C GLY A 373 2.46 34.41 2.88
N LEU A 374 2.29 33.08 2.81
CA LEU A 374 3.10 32.14 3.59
C LEU A 374 4.35 31.72 2.82
N THR A 375 5.47 31.61 3.53
CA THR A 375 6.64 30.89 3.05
C THR A 375 6.37 29.37 3.09
N THR A 376 7.08 28.60 2.25
CA THR A 376 7.03 27.11 2.31
C THR A 376 7.33 26.56 3.71
N ALA A 377 8.16 27.23 4.51
CA ALA A 377 8.44 26.85 5.89
C ALA A 377 7.20 27.02 6.80
N GLN A 378 6.48 28.13 6.67
CA GLN A 378 5.22 28.36 7.40
C GLN A 378 4.12 27.41 6.94
N TYR A 379 3.99 27.19 5.63
CA TYR A 379 3.04 26.23 5.07
C TYR A 379 3.24 24.80 5.61
N LYS A 380 4.50 24.35 5.75
CA LYS A 380 4.80 23.05 6.39
C LYS A 380 4.24 22.93 7.81
N LEU A 381 4.27 24.02 8.59
CA LEU A 381 3.74 24.02 9.96
C LEU A 381 2.22 23.95 9.96
N VAL A 382 1.56 24.75 9.11
CA VAL A 382 0.09 24.72 8.94
C VAL A 382 -0.38 23.33 8.51
N LEU A 383 0.28 22.73 7.52
CA LEU A 383 -0.03 21.39 7.07
C LEU A 383 0.21 20.34 8.17
N ALA A 384 1.28 20.49 8.96
CA ALA A 384 1.55 19.58 10.06
C ALA A 384 0.41 19.57 11.08
N ASP A 385 -0.11 20.74 11.44
CA ASP A 385 -1.24 20.86 12.36
C ASP A 385 -2.52 20.21 11.79
N ALA A 386 -2.81 20.43 10.50
CA ALA A 386 -3.94 19.78 9.83
C ALA A 386 -3.81 18.25 9.83
N VAL A 387 -2.60 17.72 9.60
CA VAL A 387 -2.34 16.27 9.65
C VAL A 387 -2.43 15.75 11.08
N VAL A 388 -1.96 16.49 12.08
CA VAL A 388 -2.08 16.13 13.50
C VAL A 388 -3.54 16.02 13.92
N GLU A 389 -4.37 16.98 13.52
CA GLU A 389 -5.81 16.99 13.78
C GLU A 389 -6.49 15.81 13.09
N HIS A 390 -6.21 15.59 11.81
CA HIS A 390 -6.76 14.46 11.03
C HIS A 390 -6.41 13.09 11.63
N LEU A 391 -5.17 12.92 12.11
CA LEU A 391 -4.71 11.67 12.70
C LEU A 391 -5.12 11.50 14.17
N ALA A 392 -5.60 12.55 14.84
CA ALA A 392 -5.94 12.49 16.27
C ALA A 392 -6.96 11.39 16.63
N PRO A 393 -8.13 11.26 15.96
CA PRO A 393 -9.09 10.21 16.29
C PRO A 393 -8.53 8.81 16.00
N ILE A 394 -7.78 8.65 14.91
CA ILE A 394 -7.14 7.39 14.53
C ILE A 394 -6.12 6.98 15.60
N ARG A 395 -5.23 7.89 16.01
CA ARG A 395 -4.21 7.63 17.02
C ARG A 395 -4.83 7.31 18.39
N GLN A 396 -5.88 8.03 18.79
CA GLN A 396 -6.58 7.76 20.05
C GLN A 396 -7.19 6.37 20.06
N HIS A 397 -7.92 6.00 18.99
CA HIS A 397 -8.54 4.68 18.88
C HIS A 397 -7.49 3.57 18.82
N TYR A 398 -6.41 3.76 18.04
CA TYR A 398 -5.28 2.83 17.98
C TYR A 398 -4.67 2.58 19.36
N ASN A 399 -4.36 3.65 20.11
CA ASN A 399 -3.76 3.53 21.43
C ASN A 399 -4.71 2.85 22.43
N HIS A 400 -6.02 3.10 22.34
CA HIS A 400 -7.02 2.42 23.15
C HIS A 400 -7.05 0.92 22.85
N LEU A 401 -7.11 0.52 21.57
CA LEU A 401 -7.11 -0.88 21.15
C LEU A 401 -5.86 -1.64 21.62
N LEU A 402 -4.69 -1.00 21.63
CA LEU A 402 -3.45 -1.62 22.10
C LEU A 402 -3.45 -1.92 23.61
N GLN A 403 -4.27 -1.25 24.40
CA GLN A 403 -4.46 -1.57 25.82
C GLN A 403 -5.35 -2.81 26.02
N GLU A 404 -6.00 -3.30 24.96
CA GLU A 404 -6.93 -4.44 24.98
C GLU A 404 -6.49 -5.56 24.01
N PRO A 405 -5.29 -6.14 24.17
CA PRO A 405 -4.79 -7.16 23.24
C PRO A 405 -5.69 -8.40 23.17
N GLY A 406 -6.39 -8.76 24.25
CA GLY A 406 -7.36 -9.85 24.26
C GLY A 406 -8.58 -9.58 23.37
N HIS A 407 -9.01 -8.32 23.24
CA HIS A 407 -10.09 -7.95 22.33
C HIS A 407 -9.66 -8.10 20.86
N LEU A 408 -8.45 -7.63 20.53
CA LEU A 408 -7.86 -7.80 19.19
C LEU A 408 -7.72 -9.28 18.81
N ASP A 409 -7.26 -10.10 19.74
CA ASP A 409 -7.13 -11.55 19.53
C ASP A 409 -8.49 -12.22 19.26
N GLN A 410 -9.53 -11.84 20.00
CA GLN A 410 -10.90 -12.33 19.78
C GLN A 410 -11.46 -11.92 18.41
N ILE A 411 -11.18 -10.69 17.95
CA ILE A 411 -11.55 -10.24 16.59
C ILE A 411 -10.88 -11.14 15.55
N LEU A 412 -9.56 -11.36 15.68
CA LEU A 412 -8.81 -12.19 14.75
C LEU A 412 -9.28 -13.64 14.77
N GLU A 413 -9.65 -14.19 15.93
CA GLU A 413 -10.16 -15.55 16.04
C GLU A 413 -11.52 -15.70 15.37
N ARG A 414 -12.45 -14.76 15.64
CA ARG A 414 -13.77 -14.76 14.98
C ARG A 414 -13.64 -14.62 13.47
N GLY A 415 -12.79 -13.71 13.00
CA GLY A 415 -12.53 -13.56 11.57
C GLY A 415 -11.87 -14.79 10.96
N ALA A 416 -10.95 -15.44 11.68
CA ALA A 416 -10.33 -16.68 11.23
C ALA A 416 -11.34 -17.82 11.12
N GLN A 417 -12.30 -17.92 12.05
CA GLN A 417 -13.39 -18.90 11.94
C GLN A 417 -14.22 -18.69 10.68
N GLN A 418 -14.67 -17.45 10.43
CA GLN A 418 -15.44 -17.09 9.24
C GLN A 418 -14.65 -17.34 7.94
N ALA A 419 -13.35 -17.02 7.94
CA ALA A 419 -12.47 -17.28 6.82
C ALA A 419 -12.28 -18.78 6.60
N ARG A 420 -12.02 -19.55 7.67
CA ARG A 420 -11.81 -21.01 7.60
C ARG A 420 -13.03 -21.73 7.07
N GLU A 421 -14.25 -21.35 7.45
CA GLU A 421 -15.48 -21.94 6.88
C GLU A 421 -15.54 -21.79 5.35
N ARG A 422 -15.21 -20.61 4.83
CA ARG A 422 -15.16 -20.34 3.38
C ARG A 422 -14.01 -21.11 2.71
N ALA A 423 -12.82 -21.04 3.29
CA ALA A 423 -11.61 -21.65 2.75
C ALA A 423 -11.71 -23.19 2.73
N ALA A 424 -12.27 -23.80 3.78
CA ALA A 424 -12.44 -25.24 3.90
C ALA A 424 -13.38 -25.80 2.81
N ASN A 425 -14.43 -25.06 2.44
CA ASN A 425 -15.32 -25.43 1.34
C ASN A 425 -14.55 -25.48 0.01
N THR A 426 -13.79 -24.43 -0.30
CA THR A 426 -12.94 -24.38 -1.50
C THR A 426 -11.89 -25.49 -1.48
N TRP A 427 -11.24 -25.70 -0.34
CA TRP A 427 -10.22 -26.72 -0.16
C TRP A 427 -10.78 -28.15 -0.32
N SER A 428 -11.99 -28.41 0.17
CA SER A 428 -12.67 -29.69 -0.04
C SER A 428 -12.84 -30.00 -1.53
N VAL A 429 -13.30 -29.03 -2.32
CA VAL A 429 -13.43 -29.17 -3.78
C VAL A 429 -12.08 -29.41 -4.45
N VAL A 430 -11.06 -28.67 -4.05
CA VAL A 430 -9.70 -28.82 -4.59
C VAL A 430 -9.18 -30.23 -4.31
N ARG A 431 -9.27 -30.72 -3.07
CA ARG A 431 -8.80 -32.06 -2.69
C ARG A 431 -9.41 -33.16 -3.55
N HIS A 432 -10.72 -33.11 -3.79
CA HIS A 432 -11.38 -34.08 -4.66
C HIS A 432 -10.87 -33.99 -6.11
N LYS A 433 -10.77 -32.77 -6.64
CA LYS A 433 -10.34 -32.53 -8.02
C LYS A 433 -8.90 -32.94 -8.29
N VAL A 434 -8.02 -32.82 -7.30
CA VAL A 434 -6.61 -33.25 -7.42
C VAL A 434 -6.37 -34.70 -6.97
N GLY A 435 -7.42 -35.41 -6.53
CA GLY A 435 -7.35 -36.82 -6.15
C GLY A 435 -6.75 -37.10 -4.75
N LEU A 436 -6.75 -36.12 -3.85
CA LEU A 436 -6.32 -36.29 -2.46
C LEU A 436 -7.41 -36.88 -1.55
N LEU A 437 -8.66 -36.88 -2.02
CA LEU A 437 -9.80 -37.55 -1.39
C LEU A 437 -10.52 -38.40 -2.46
N GLY A 438 -11.11 -39.52 -2.02
CA GLY A 438 -11.95 -40.37 -2.88
C GLY A 438 -13.14 -39.59 -3.46
N LYS A 439 -13.76 -40.09 -4.53
CA LYS A 439 -14.86 -39.38 -5.22
C LYS A 439 -16.04 -39.11 -4.26
N LEU A 440 -16.63 -37.91 -4.37
CA LEU A 440 -17.88 -37.51 -3.71
C LEU A 440 -19.03 -38.48 -4.02
#